data_AF-A0A949B003-F1
#
_entry.id   AF-A0A949B003-F1
#
_cell.length_a   1.000
_cell.length_b   1.000
_cell.length_c   1.000
_cell.angle_alpha   90.00
_cell.angle_beta   90.00
_cell.angle_gamma   90.00
#
_symmetry.space_group_name_H-M   'P 1'
#
loop_
_entity.id
_entity.type
_entity.pdbx_description
1 polymer ?
#
loop_
_entity_poly.entity_id
_entity_poly.type
_entity_poly.pdbx_seq_one_letter_code
_entity_poly.pdbx_strand_id
1 'polypeptide(L)'
;SLLIDPYIDLPRQDKNAIFEQYLLMIKEHNAAWIGPFKRYYPYLAIQRNLQILGAFSYLTKTMEKPYFGTYIPAALRTLNDLLHEVNDPELSPLRDLLKDLNRQ
;
A
#
# COMPACT_ATOMS: atom_id res chain seq x y z
N SER A 1 8.25 -3.55 -2.02
CA SER A 1 8.20 -3.69 -0.55
C SER A 1 7.28 -4.85 -0.28
N LEU A 2 7.78 -5.91 0.37
CA LEU A 2 7.06 -7.17 0.59
C LEU A 2 5.67 -6.96 1.22
N LEU A 3 5.56 -6.02 2.16
CA LEU A 3 4.33 -5.71 2.90
C LEU A 3 3.18 -5.20 2.03
N ILE A 4 3.47 -4.65 0.85
CA ILE A 4 2.48 -4.14 -0.10
C ILE A 4 2.70 -4.74 -1.49
N ASP A 5 3.32 -5.92 -1.53
CA ASP A 5 3.62 -6.61 -2.77
C ASP A 5 2.33 -7.23 -3.34
N PRO A 6 1.87 -6.78 -4.51
CA PRO A 6 0.62 -7.24 -5.08
C PRO A 6 0.71 -8.66 -5.67
N TYR A 7 1.91 -9.21 -5.86
CA TYR A 7 2.08 -10.57 -6.38
C TYR A 7 1.70 -11.65 -5.37
N ILE A 8 1.91 -11.37 -4.08
CA ILE A 8 1.69 -12.34 -2.99
C ILE A 8 0.37 -12.06 -2.25
N ASP A 9 -0.10 -10.80 -2.24
CA ASP A 9 -1.27 -10.35 -1.48
C ASP A 9 -1.29 -10.90 -0.04
N LEU A 10 -0.20 -10.64 0.70
CA LEU A 10 0.01 -11.20 2.03
C LEU A 10 -1.19 -10.93 2.97
N PRO A 11 -1.61 -11.94 3.76
CA PRO A 11 -2.62 -11.76 4.80
C PRO A 11 -2.22 -10.63 5.78
N ARG A 12 -3.22 -9.90 6.29
CA ARG A 12 -3.01 -8.78 7.21
C ARG A 12 -2.21 -9.17 8.47
N GLN A 13 -2.45 -10.38 9.00
CA GLN A 13 -1.72 -10.91 10.14
C GLN A 13 -0.21 -11.04 9.86
N ASP A 14 0.17 -11.49 8.66
CA ASP A 14 1.56 -11.68 8.28
C ASP A 14 2.24 -10.33 8.01
N LYS A 15 1.52 -9.40 7.38
CA LYS A 15 1.97 -8.01 7.22
C LYS A 15 2.27 -7.36 8.58
N ASN A 16 1.35 -7.51 9.54
CA ASN A 16 1.53 -6.98 10.90
C ASN A 16 2.70 -7.64 11.62
N ALA A 17 2.84 -8.96 11.53
CA ALA A 17 3.95 -9.69 12.15
C ALA A 17 5.30 -9.20 11.60
N ILE A 18 5.44 -9.10 10.28
CA ILE A 18 6.67 -8.59 9.63
C ILE A 18 6.93 -7.13 10.01
N PHE A 19 5.90 -6.29 10.05
CA PHE A 19 6.04 -4.88 10.43
C PHE A 19 6.51 -4.73 11.88
N GLU A 20 5.93 -5.47 12.83
CA GLU A 20 6.35 -5.46 14.23
C GLU A 20 7.79 -5.99 14.40
N GLN A 21 8.20 -7.02 13.65
CA GLN A 21 9.60 -7.45 13.63
C GLN A 21 10.53 -6.33 13.15
N TYR A 22 10.14 -5.59 12.11
CA TYR A 22 10.90 -4.44 11.63
C TYR A 22 11.05 -3.35 12.70
N LEU A 23 10.00 -3.11 13.47
CA LEU A 23 10.04 -2.13 14.55
C LEU A 23 10.96 -2.55 15.70
N LEU A 24 11.02 -3.84 16.02
CA LEU A 24 11.98 -4.38 16.99
C LEU A 24 13.41 -4.14 16.52
N MET A 25 13.71 -4.44 15.25
CA MET A 25 15.04 -4.17 14.67
C MET A 25 15.38 -2.68 14.67
N ILE A 26 14.43 -1.81 14.32
CA ILE A 26 14.62 -0.35 14.40
C ILE A 26 14.89 0.09 15.85
N LYS A 27 14.20 -0.51 16.82
CA LYS A 27 14.39 -0.21 18.25
C LYS A 27 15.82 -0.50 18.71
N GLU A 28 16.39 -1.62 18.26
CA GLU A 28 17.76 -2.02 18.57
C GLU A 28 18.79 -0.99 18.07
N HIS A 29 18.49 -0.30 16.97
CA HIS A 29 19.33 0.77 16.44
C HIS A 29 19.06 2.13 17.11
N ASN A 30 17.79 2.54 17.19
CA ASN A 30 17.37 3.79 17.81
C ASN A 30 15.87 3.78 18.15
N ALA A 31 15.56 3.67 19.44
CA ALA A 31 14.17 3.69 19.92
C ALA A 31 13.38 4.97 19.56
N ALA A 32 14.06 6.11 19.37
CA ALA A 32 13.41 7.36 18.99
C ALA A 32 12.81 7.32 17.58
N TRP A 33 13.24 6.38 16.73
CA TRP A 33 12.74 6.25 15.36
C TRP A 33 11.43 5.48 15.25
N ILE A 34 11.02 4.72 16.28
CA ILE A 34 9.78 3.92 16.24
C ILE A 34 8.57 4.82 15.98
N GLY A 35 8.44 5.93 16.70
CA GLY A 35 7.31 6.85 16.58
C GLY A 35 7.18 7.43 15.16
N PRO A 36 8.23 8.09 14.64
CA PRO A 36 8.27 8.57 13.26
C PRO A 36 8.02 7.46 12.23
N PHE A 37 8.60 6.27 12.40
CA PHE A 37 8.41 5.16 11.46
C PHE A 37 6.95 4.72 11.40
N LYS A 38 6.30 4.49 12.56
CA LYS A 38 4.86 4.17 12.62
C LYS A 38 4.01 5.26 11.98
N ARG A 39 4.37 6.53 12.18
CA ARG A 39 3.63 7.67 11.63
C ARG A 39 3.73 7.77 10.11
N TYR A 40 4.94 7.62 9.55
CA TYR A 40 5.19 7.94 8.15
C TYR A 40 5.19 6.72 7.21
N TYR A 41 5.41 5.52 7.73
CA TYR A 41 5.39 4.30 6.91
C TYR A 41 4.09 4.13 6.11
N PRO A 42 2.88 4.33 6.68
CA PRO A 42 1.64 4.20 5.92
C PRO A 42 1.56 5.15 4.71
N TYR A 43 2.06 6.38 4.82
CA TYR A 43 2.11 7.32 3.70
C TYR A 43 3.08 6.87 2.60
N LEU A 44 4.23 6.31 2.97
CA LEU A 44 5.16 5.70 2.02
C LEU A 44 4.54 4.47 1.34
N ALA A 45 3.76 3.68 2.08
CA ALA A 45 3.04 2.54 1.54
C ALA A 45 1.97 2.98 0.52
N ILE A 46 1.21 4.04 0.79
CA ILE A 46 0.27 4.67 -0.15
C ILE A 46 1.00 5.11 -1.41
N GLN A 47 2.09 5.88 -1.26
CA GLN A 47 2.89 6.39 -2.37
C GLN A 47 3.38 5.24 -3.27
N ARG A 48 3.91 4.16 -2.67
CA ARG A 48 4.39 3.01 -3.43
C ARG A 48 3.25 2.23 -4.08
N ASN A 49 2.09 2.13 -3.44
CA ASN A 49 0.93 1.48 -4.03
C ASN A 49 0.43 2.25 -5.27
N LEU A 50 0.40 3.58 -5.22
CA LEU A 50 0.08 4.42 -6.38
C LEU A 50 1.06 4.19 -7.55
N GLN A 51 2.36 4.05 -7.27
CA GLN A 51 3.35 3.68 -8.29
C GLN A 51 3.06 2.30 -8.91
N ILE A 52 2.68 1.32 -8.09
CA ILE A 52 2.31 -0.03 -8.55
C ILE A 52 1.11 0.06 -9.50
N LEU A 53 0.05 0.76 -9.10
CA LEU A 53 -1.14 0.96 -9.93
C LEU A 53 -0.77 1.61 -11.27
N GLY A 54 -0.02 2.71 -11.26
CA GLY A 54 0.42 3.38 -12.49
C GLY A 54 1.27 2.48 -13.38
N ALA A 55 2.25 1.77 -12.82
CA ALA A 55 3.11 0.86 -13.59
C ALA A 55 2.33 -0.31 -14.19
N PHE A 56 1.43 -0.92 -13.42
CA PHE A 56 0.66 -2.07 -13.89
C PHE A 56 -0.39 -1.69 -14.92
N SER A 57 -1.04 -0.53 -14.78
CA SER A 57 -1.91 0.03 -15.83
C SER A 57 -1.14 0.28 -17.12
N TYR A 58 0.06 0.87 -17.05
CA TYR A 58 0.92 1.09 -18.22
C TYR A 58 1.35 -0.25 -18.88
N LEU A 59 1.82 -1.21 -18.07
CA LEU A 59 2.22 -2.52 -18.57
C LEU A 59 1.07 -3.28 -19.23
N THR A 60 -0.13 -3.17 -18.65
CA THR A 60 -1.33 -3.85 -19.16
C THR A 60 -1.84 -3.21 -20.44
N LYS A 61 -1.97 -1.87 -20.47
CA LYS A 61 -2.66 -1.15 -21.56
C LYS A 61 -1.73 -0.67 -22.67
N THR A 62 -0.49 -0.28 -22.34
CA THR A 62 0.46 0.29 -23.31
C THR A 62 1.46 -0.75 -23.81
N MET A 63 1.96 -1.59 -22.91
CA MET A 63 2.95 -2.63 -23.26
C MET A 63 2.32 -3.99 -23.60
N GLU A 64 0.98 -4.06 -23.62
CA GLU A 64 0.20 -5.27 -23.97
C GLU A 64 0.58 -6.51 -23.17
N LYS A 65 0.90 -6.34 -21.87
CA LYS A 65 1.19 -7.44 -20.93
C LYS A 65 0.00 -7.68 -20.00
N PRO A 66 -1.05 -8.40 -20.41
CA PRO A 66 -2.32 -8.47 -19.69
C PRO A 66 -2.21 -9.12 -18.30
N TYR A 67 -1.18 -9.95 -18.08
CA TYR A 67 -0.89 -10.58 -16.79
C TYR A 67 -0.80 -9.57 -15.64
N PHE A 68 -0.23 -8.38 -15.86
CA PHE A 68 -0.12 -7.35 -14.82
C PHE A 68 -1.47 -6.80 -14.38
N GLY A 69 -2.48 -6.86 -15.25
CA GLY A 69 -3.84 -6.40 -14.96
C GLY A 69 -4.51 -7.22 -13.85
N THR A 70 -4.08 -8.47 -13.66
CA THR A 70 -4.61 -9.36 -12.62
C THR A 70 -4.29 -8.89 -11.20
N TYR A 71 -3.25 -8.06 -11.04
CA TYR A 71 -2.80 -7.54 -9.75
C TYR A 71 -3.40 -6.19 -9.37
N ILE A 72 -4.03 -5.48 -10.32
CA ILE A 72 -4.63 -4.17 -10.08
C ILE A 72 -5.73 -4.23 -9.00
N PRO A 73 -6.65 -5.21 -8.98
CA PRO A 73 -7.65 -5.30 -7.93
C PRO A 73 -7.06 -5.44 -6.51
N ALA A 74 -6.00 -6.24 -6.35
CA ALA A 74 -5.32 -6.40 -5.06
C ALA A 74 -4.63 -5.10 -4.61
N ALA A 75 -4.00 -4.39 -5.55
CA ALA A 75 -3.39 -3.09 -5.29
C ALA A 75 -4.45 -2.04 -4.88
N LEU A 76 -5.62 -2.00 -5.53
CA LEU A 76 -6.73 -1.10 -5.16
C LEU A 76 -7.29 -1.39 -3.76
N ARG A 77 -7.49 -2.67 -3.39
CA ARG A 77 -7.88 -3.04 -2.02
C ARG A 77 -6.86 -2.55 -1.00
N THR A 78 -5.58 -2.80 -1.27
CA THR A 78 -4.49 -2.35 -0.39
C THR A 78 -4.49 -0.82 -0.24
N LEU A 79 -4.70 -0.06 -1.33
CA LEU A 79 -4.79 1.40 -1.26
C LEU A 79 -5.97 1.85 -0.40
N ASN A 80 -7.14 1.23 -0.59
CA ASN A 80 -8.33 1.53 0.20
C ASN A 80 -8.08 1.29 1.70
N ASP A 81 -7.48 0.16 2.06
CA ASP A 81 -7.20 -0.19 3.46
C ASP A 81 -6.21 0.81 4.09
N LEU A 82 -5.14 1.17 3.37
CA LEU A 82 -4.15 2.15 3.83
C LEU A 82 -4.76 3.54 4.05
N LEU A 83 -5.65 3.99 3.16
CA LEU A 83 -6.32 5.29 3.30
C LEU A 83 -7.29 5.32 4.48
N HIS A 84 -7.95 4.20 4.78
CA HIS A 84 -8.80 4.07 5.97
C HIS A 84 -7.96 4.01 7.25
N GLU A 85 -6.81 3.32 7.23
CA GLU A 85 -5.90 3.24 8.38
C GLU A 85 -5.29 4.61 8.72
N VAL A 86 -4.85 5.35 7.70
CA VAL A 86 -4.26 6.68 7.88
C VAL A 86 -5.31 7.71 8.29
N ASN A 87 -6.51 7.63 7.71
CA ASN A 87 -7.63 8.54 7.97
C ASN A 87 -7.26 10.03 7.95
N ASP A 88 -6.35 10.42 7.06
CA ASP A 88 -5.92 11.81 6.87
C ASP A 88 -6.95 12.56 5.98
N PRO A 89 -7.57 13.65 6.46
CA PRO A 89 -8.49 14.46 5.67
C PRO A 89 -7.90 15.00 4.36
N GLU A 90 -6.59 15.26 4.31
CA GLU A 90 -5.92 15.76 3.09
C GLU A 90 -5.90 14.70 1.96
N LEU A 91 -6.04 13.42 2.32
CA LEU A 91 -6.14 12.31 1.37
C LEU A 91 -7.59 11.95 1.02
N SER A 92 -8.57 12.71 1.51
CA SER A 92 -9.99 12.48 1.23
C SER A 92 -10.34 12.45 -0.27
N PRO A 93 -9.76 13.29 -1.17
CA PRO A 93 -10.06 13.21 -2.59
C PRO A 93 -9.69 11.85 -3.21
N LEU A 94 -8.60 11.24 -2.75
CA LEU A 94 -8.17 9.92 -3.23
C LEU A 94 -9.10 8.81 -2.73
N ARG A 95 -9.58 8.93 -1.48
CA ARG A 95 -10.56 7.99 -0.91
C ARG A 95 -11.89 8.06 -1.65
N ASP A 96 -12.33 9.25 -2.03
CA ASP A 96 -13.59 9.41 -2.75
C ASP A 96 -13.48 8.90 -4.19
N LEU A 97 -12.35 9.12 -4.86
CA LEU A 97 -12.07 8.50 -6.16
C LEU A 97 -12.19 6.97 -6.12
N LEU A 98 -11.67 6.30 -5.08
CA LEU A 98 -11.79 4.85 -4.93
C LEU A 98 -13.24 4.38 -4.74
N LYS A 99 -14.06 5.15 -4.03
CA LYS A 99 -15.49 4.81 -3.88
C LYS A 99 -16.21 4.87 -5.22
N ASP A 100 -15.88 5.83 -6.05
CA ASP A 100 -16.49 5.98 -7.38
C ASP A 100 -16.05 4.87 -8.33
N LEU A 101 -14.78 4.45 -8.27
CA LEU A 101 -14.29 3.30 -9.05
C LEU A 101 -14.96 1.98 -8.68
N ASN A 102 -15.30 1.77 -7.40
CA ASN A 102 -15.96 0.55 -6.94
C ASN A 102 -17.47 0.50 -7.27
N ARG A 103 -18.05 1.59 -7.76
CA ARG A 103 -19.46 1.67 -8.19
C ARG A 103 -19.66 1.32 -9.67
N GLN A 104 -18.59 1.24 -10.44
CA GLN A 104 -18.57 0.89 -11.87
C GLN A 104 -18.38 -0.61 -12.06
#